data_AF-A0A1U7MR35-F1
#
_entry.id   AF-A0A1U7MR35-F1
#
_cell.length_a   1.000
_cell.length_b   1.000
_cell.length_c   1.000
_cell.angle_alpha   90.00
_cell.angle_beta   90.00
_cell.angle_gamma   90.00
#
_symmetry.space_group_name_H-M   'P 1'
#
loop_
_entity.id
_entity.type
_entity.pdbx_description
1 polymer ?
#
loop_
_entity_poly.entity_id
_entity_poly.type
_entity_poly.pdbx_seq_one_letter_code
_entity_poly.pdbx_strand_id
1 'polypeptide(L)'
;MAVKLDGGPPLRRKVRSVMVGNVGKLQGGMDLLPDAVADDGSVDAVLLSPEGIVGWGATFAQLVTRQKIGHSRVDHLQAQDVRVVSDKPVEIEVDGDTLGEAIAMRVQTQPGSLVVRLPAGRRAQVREEIDALSGSGLADA
;
A
#
# COMPACT_ATOMS: atom_id res chain seq x y z
N MET A 1 2.84 18.02 -0.84
CA MET A 1 3.95 17.04 -0.73
C MET A 1 4.45 16.64 -2.11
N ALA A 2 5.70 16.19 -2.20
CA ALA A 2 6.29 15.59 -3.39
C ALA A 2 6.61 14.12 -3.07
N VAL A 3 6.19 13.20 -3.95
CA VAL A 3 6.43 11.76 -3.82
C VAL A 3 7.28 11.30 -5.01
N LYS A 4 8.34 10.55 -4.75
CA LYS A 4 9.23 9.99 -5.78
C LYS A 4 9.27 8.47 -5.62
N LEU A 5 9.13 7.77 -6.74
CA LEU A 5 9.08 6.32 -6.83
C LEU A 5 10.29 5.83 -7.64
N ASP A 6 11.00 4.83 -7.14
CA ASP A 6 12.04 4.08 -7.88
C ASP A 6 13.06 4.96 -8.63
N GLY A 7 13.48 6.07 -8.02
CA GLY A 7 14.44 6.98 -8.64
C GLY A 7 13.87 7.90 -9.75
N GLY A 8 12.59 7.77 -10.09
CA GLY A 8 11.89 8.57 -11.10
C GLY A 8 11.69 10.06 -10.77
N PRO A 9 10.97 10.81 -11.62
CA PRO A 9 10.65 12.20 -11.37
C PRO A 9 9.66 12.37 -10.20
N PRO A 10 9.73 13.48 -9.44
CA PRO A 10 8.84 13.70 -8.31
C PRO A 10 7.40 14.05 -8.75
N LEU A 11 6.44 13.31 -8.20
CA LEU A 11 5.01 13.57 -8.29
C LEU A 11 4.58 14.58 -7.22
N ARG A 12 4.27 15.82 -7.64
CA ARG A 12 3.75 16.84 -6.72
C ARG A 12 2.24 16.71 -6.55
N ARG A 13 1.78 16.62 -5.30
CA ARG A 13 0.37 16.50 -4.93
C ARG A 13 0.03 17.35 -3.71
N LYS A 14 -1.17 17.95 -3.73
CA LYS A 14 -1.77 18.60 -2.57
C LYS A 14 -2.51 17.53 -1.77
N VAL A 15 -1.79 16.92 -0.84
CA VAL A 15 -2.26 15.84 0.04
C VAL A 15 -1.98 16.20 1.48
N ARG A 16 -2.81 15.69 2.38
CA ARG A 16 -2.68 15.92 3.82
C ARG A 16 -1.93 14.79 4.51
N SER A 17 -2.03 13.58 3.97
CA SER A 17 -1.30 12.42 4.47
C SER A 17 -0.84 11.54 3.29
N VAL A 18 0.25 10.80 3.51
CA VAL A 18 0.72 9.73 2.64
C VAL A 18 0.92 8.52 3.54
N MET A 19 0.27 7.42 3.20
CA MET A 19 0.52 6.15 3.85
C MET A 19 1.32 5.26 2.91
N VAL A 20 2.29 4.51 3.44
CA VAL A 20 3.06 3.51 2.70
C VAL A 20 2.98 2.22 3.50
N GLY A 21 2.62 1.11 2.87
CA GLY A 21 2.45 -0.17 3.53
C GLY A 21 2.74 -1.36 2.62
N ASN A 22 3.11 -2.48 3.25
CA ASN A 22 3.42 -3.74 2.57
C ASN A 22 2.19 -4.68 2.47
N VAL A 23 1.19 -4.51 3.34
CA VAL A 23 0.04 -5.41 3.45
C VAL A 23 -1.25 -4.61 3.46
N GLY A 24 -2.24 -5.08 2.72
CA GLY A 24 -3.47 -4.32 2.42
C GLY A 24 -4.48 -4.15 3.53
N LYS A 25 -4.35 -4.89 4.64
CA LYS A 25 -5.40 -4.99 5.65
C LYS A 25 -5.11 -4.11 6.85
N LEU A 26 -5.98 -3.12 7.08
CA LEU A 26 -6.07 -2.44 8.36
C LEU A 26 -6.80 -3.31 9.40
N GLN A 27 -6.55 -3.02 10.68
CA GLN A 27 -7.35 -3.57 11.78
C GLN A 27 -8.84 -3.23 11.56
N GLY A 28 -9.73 -4.21 11.79
CA GLY A 28 -11.17 -4.07 11.53
C GLY A 28 -11.64 -4.54 10.15
N GLY A 29 -10.76 -5.13 9.33
CA GLY A 29 -11.17 -5.80 8.08
C GLY A 29 -11.33 -4.88 6.87
N MET A 30 -10.77 -3.66 6.93
CA MET A 30 -10.78 -2.71 5.81
C MET A 30 -9.54 -2.91 4.93
N ASP A 31 -9.75 -3.05 3.62
CA ASP A 31 -8.67 -3.10 2.62
C ASP A 31 -8.25 -1.67 2.26
N LEU A 32 -7.20 -1.18 2.89
CA LEU A 32 -6.64 0.15 2.61
C LEU A 32 -5.76 0.14 1.35
N LEU A 33 -4.99 -0.94 1.19
CA LEU A 33 -4.13 -1.16 0.03
C LEU A 33 -4.60 -2.46 -0.63
N PRO A 34 -5.71 -2.43 -1.41
CA PRO A 34 -6.35 -3.64 -1.91
C PRO A 34 -5.46 -4.47 -2.84
N ASP A 35 -4.47 -3.83 -3.45
CA ASP A 35 -3.53 -4.45 -4.38
C ASP A 35 -2.20 -4.87 -3.70
N ALA A 36 -2.03 -4.64 -2.40
CA ALA A 36 -0.79 -4.92 -1.70
C ALA A 36 -0.57 -6.43 -1.49
N VAL A 37 0.55 -6.92 -2.02
CA VAL A 37 0.99 -8.32 -1.94
C VAL A 37 2.25 -8.40 -1.08
N ALA A 38 2.21 -9.22 -0.03
CA ALA A 38 3.23 -9.20 1.00
C ALA A 38 4.62 -9.67 0.54
N ASP A 39 4.71 -10.42 -0.55
CA ASP A 39 5.91 -11.12 -1.03
C ASP A 39 6.28 -10.80 -2.49
N ASP A 40 5.66 -9.78 -3.11
CA ASP A 40 5.99 -9.36 -4.48
C ASP A 40 7.22 -8.43 -4.57
N GLY A 41 7.79 -8.07 -3.42
CA GLY A 41 8.97 -7.23 -3.30
C GLY A 41 8.70 -5.73 -3.44
N SER A 42 7.44 -5.30 -3.44
CA SER A 42 7.02 -3.90 -3.56
C SER A 42 6.26 -3.41 -2.32
N VAL A 43 6.14 -2.09 -2.19
CA VAL A 43 5.26 -1.42 -1.22
C VAL A 43 4.24 -0.57 -1.96
N ASP A 44 3.07 -0.45 -1.35
CA ASP A 44 1.97 0.36 -1.84
C ASP A 44 1.89 1.65 -1.04
N ALA A 45 1.74 2.76 -1.76
CA ALA A 45 1.55 4.08 -1.21
C ALA A 45 0.18 4.64 -1.60
N VAL A 46 -0.53 5.18 -0.62
CA VAL A 46 -1.80 5.87 -0.81
C VAL A 46 -1.68 7.32 -0.37
N LEU A 47 -2.07 8.21 -1.28
CA LEU A 47 -2.08 9.65 -1.06
C LEU A 47 -3.48 10.09 -0.67
N LEU A 48 -3.61 10.70 0.51
CA LEU A 48 -4.90 11.04 1.11
C LEU A 48 -5.08 12.57 1.18
N SER A 49 -6.16 13.05 0.59
CA SER A 49 -6.60 14.45 0.63
C SER A 49 -8.04 14.62 1.16
N PRO A 50 -8.41 14.04 2.33
CA PRO A 50 -9.78 14.18 2.81
C PRO A 50 -10.11 15.64 3.17
N GLU A 51 -11.29 16.09 2.76
CA GLU A 51 -11.86 17.36 3.20
C GLU A 51 -12.68 17.15 4.48
N GLY A 52 -12.19 17.64 5.61
CA GLY A 52 -12.90 17.62 6.91
C GLY A 52 -13.06 16.24 7.56
N ILE A 53 -13.66 16.21 8.76
CA ILE A 53 -13.91 14.98 9.55
C ILE A 53 -14.91 14.06 8.82
N VAL A 54 -15.88 14.63 8.11
CA VAL A 54 -16.83 13.88 7.25
C VAL A 54 -16.12 13.23 6.06
N GLY A 55 -15.05 13.85 5.54
CA GLY A 55 -14.24 13.32 4.44
C GLY A 55 -13.49 12.03 4.78
N TRP A 56 -13.22 11.77 6.07
CA TRP A 56 -12.68 10.49 6.52
C TRP A 56 -13.68 9.36 6.30
N GLY A 57 -14.95 9.55 6.69
CA GLY A 57 -16.00 8.54 6.49
C GLY A 57 -16.26 8.20 5.02
N ALA A 58 -16.27 9.21 4.14
CA ALA A 58 -16.42 9.00 2.69
C ALA A 58 -15.20 8.33 2.05
N THR A 59 -13.99 8.64 2.52
CA THR A 59 -12.75 7.99 2.06
C THR A 59 -12.69 6.53 2.49
N PHE A 60 -13.09 6.21 3.73
CA PHE A 60 -13.26 4.83 4.18
C PHE A 60 -14.36 4.09 3.39
N ALA A 61 -15.50 4.75 3.11
CA ALA A 61 -16.54 4.16 2.27
C ALA A 61 -16.06 3.91 0.83
N GLN A 62 -15.22 4.78 0.25
CA GLN A 62 -14.66 4.60 -1.09
C GLN A 62 -13.66 3.43 -1.15
N LEU A 63 -12.84 3.24 -0.11
CA LEU A 63 -11.95 2.07 0.02
C LEU A 63 -12.76 0.77 0.11
N VAL A 64 -13.88 0.78 0.84
CA VAL A 64 -14.75 -0.40 1.02
C VAL A 64 -15.62 -0.68 -0.22
N THR A 65 -16.13 0.34 -0.90
CA THR A 65 -17.13 0.18 -1.99
C THR A 65 -16.53 0.13 -3.39
N ARG A 66 -15.23 0.41 -3.55
CA ARG A 66 -14.55 0.59 -4.86
C ARG A 66 -15.22 1.62 -5.79
N GLN A 67 -16.21 2.38 -5.30
CA GLN A 67 -16.93 3.37 -6.10
C GLN A 67 -16.26 4.74 -5.98
N LYS A 68 -16.01 5.38 -7.12
CA LYS A 68 -15.55 6.78 -7.20
C LYS A 68 -16.69 7.74 -6.85
N ILE A 69 -17.16 7.73 -5.60
CA ILE A 69 -18.17 8.67 -5.14
C ILE A 69 -17.47 9.95 -4.69
N GLY A 70 -17.39 10.92 -5.62
CA GLY A 70 -17.12 12.34 -5.34
C GLY A 70 -15.70 12.68 -4.89
N HIS A 71 -14.97 13.45 -5.72
CA HIS A 71 -13.84 14.36 -5.45
C HIS A 71 -12.69 13.98 -4.48
N SER A 72 -12.72 12.87 -3.75
CA SER A 72 -11.63 12.40 -2.90
C SER A 72 -10.55 11.78 -3.78
N ARG A 73 -9.44 12.49 -3.93
CA ARG A 73 -8.29 12.09 -4.76
C ARG A 73 -7.44 11.09 -3.98
N VAL A 74 -7.88 9.85 -3.94
CA VAL A 74 -7.06 8.71 -3.49
C VAL A 74 -6.22 8.26 -4.69
N ASP A 75 -4.92 8.58 -4.68
CA ASP A 75 -3.97 8.07 -5.67
C ASP A 75 -3.27 6.82 -5.05
N HIS A 76 -3.33 5.68 -5.74
CA HIS A 76 -2.60 4.46 -5.40
C HIS A 76 -1.32 4.38 -6.23
N LEU A 77 -0.20 4.05 -5.60
CA LEU A 77 1.12 3.97 -6.22
C LEU A 77 1.84 2.72 -5.68
N GLN A 78 2.61 2.03 -6.52
CA GLN A 78 3.42 0.87 -6.13
C GLN A 78 4.89 1.10 -6.51
N ALA A 79 5.83 0.77 -5.63
CA ALA A 79 7.27 0.94 -5.86
C ALA A 79 8.13 0.10 -4.88
N GLN A 80 9.43 -0.01 -5.15
CA GLN A 80 10.41 -0.59 -4.21
C GLN A 80 11.10 0.48 -3.35
N ASP A 81 11.22 1.71 -3.87
CA ASP A 81 11.74 2.89 -3.18
C ASP A 81 10.70 4.01 -3.23
N VAL A 82 10.15 4.39 -2.07
CA VAL A 82 9.23 5.52 -1.95
C VAL A 82 9.90 6.62 -1.15
N ARG A 83 9.97 7.83 -1.72
CA ARG A 83 10.45 9.03 -1.02
C ARG A 83 9.35 10.07 -0.96
N VAL A 84 9.04 10.54 0.24
CA VAL A 84 8.05 11.59 0.48
C VAL A 84 8.76 12.81 1.05
N VAL A 85 8.46 13.99 0.51
CA VAL A 85 8.96 15.28 1.00
C VAL A 85 7.79 16.22 1.22
N SER A 86 7.75 16.84 2.39
CA SER A 86 6.80 17.86 2.80
C SER A 86 7.48 19.24 2.82
N ASP A 87 6.68 20.29 2.66
CA ASP A 87 7.11 21.70 2.78
C ASP A 87 7.16 22.18 4.24
N LYS A 88 6.58 21.42 5.16
CA LYS A 88 6.58 21.65 6.60
C LYS A 88 6.79 20.34 7.37
N PRO A 89 7.20 20.38 8.64
CA PRO A 89 7.22 19.20 9.51
C PRO A 89 5.84 18.53 9.55
N VAL A 90 5.84 17.20 9.47
CA VAL A 90 4.65 16.35 9.56
C VAL A 90 4.97 15.19 10.48
N GLU A 91 4.02 14.84 11.34
CA GLU A 91 4.11 13.68 12.23
C GLU A 91 4.26 12.39 11.42
N ILE A 92 5.20 11.55 11.82
CA ILE A 92 5.47 10.24 11.25
C ILE A 92 5.03 9.18 12.25
N GLU A 93 4.25 8.22 11.77
CA GLU A 93 3.82 7.03 12.51
C GLU A 93 4.28 5.78 11.76
N VAL A 94 4.78 4.79 12.50
CA VAL A 94 5.14 3.47 11.97
C VAL A 94 4.49 2.42 12.86
N ASP A 95 3.65 1.57 12.28
CA ASP A 95 2.93 0.49 12.98
C ASP A 95 2.16 0.93 14.25
N GLY A 96 1.69 2.19 14.29
CA GLY A 96 0.98 2.79 15.42
C GLY A 96 1.86 3.56 16.41
N ASP A 97 3.19 3.53 16.23
CA ASP A 97 4.14 4.26 17.07
C ASP A 97 4.56 5.59 16.40
N THR A 98 4.40 6.70 17.11
CA THR A 98 4.86 8.02 16.66
C THR A 98 6.38 8.12 16.72
N LEU A 99 7.02 8.45 15.58
CA LEU A 99 8.46 8.69 15.46
C LEU A 99 8.85 10.17 15.58
N GLY A 100 7.87 11.07 15.72
CA GLY A 100 8.04 12.51 15.77
C GLY A 100 7.82 13.18 14.41
N GLU A 101 8.18 14.45 14.29
CA GLU A 101 7.98 15.21 13.05
C GLU A 101 9.19 15.11 12.11
N ALA A 102 8.92 14.95 10.81
CA ALA A 102 9.92 15.00 9.77
C ALA A 102 9.44 15.79 8.55
N ILE A 103 10.39 16.31 7.77
CA ILE A 103 10.10 16.92 6.45
C ILE A 103 10.28 15.92 5.29
N ALA A 104 10.93 14.78 5.55
CA ALA A 104 11.20 13.77 4.54
C ALA A 104 11.18 12.37 5.15
N MET A 105 10.64 11.43 4.38
CA MET A 105 10.61 10.00 4.70
C MET A 105 11.03 9.21 3.48
N ARG A 106 11.78 8.12 3.70
CA ARG A 106 12.12 7.15 2.66
C ARG A 106 11.77 5.76 3.17
N VAL A 107 10.96 5.04 2.39
CA VAL A 107 10.58 3.65 2.64
C VAL A 107 11.16 2.81 1.52
N GLN A 108 11.79 1.68 1.88
CA GLN A 108 12.37 0.74 0.93
C GLN A 108 11.98 -0.68 1.27
N THR A 109 11.70 -1.48 0.26
CA THR A 109 11.51 -2.92 0.45
C THR A 109 12.83 -3.65 0.57
N GLN A 110 12.82 -4.71 1.39
CA GLN A 110 13.87 -5.72 1.41
C GLN A 110 13.23 -7.09 1.12
N PRO A 111 13.12 -7.48 -0.17
CA PRO A 111 12.42 -8.71 -0.56
C PRO A 111 13.03 -9.94 0.10
N GLY A 112 12.18 -10.82 0.64
CA GLY A 112 12.62 -12.08 1.26
C GLY A 112 13.40 -11.92 2.58
N SER A 113 13.37 -10.74 3.20
CA SER A 113 14.11 -10.45 4.45
C SER A 113 13.58 -11.17 5.69
N LEU A 114 12.34 -11.67 5.67
CA LEU A 114 11.72 -12.38 6.78
C LEU A 114 11.00 -13.65 6.31
N VAL A 115 11.38 -14.80 6.88
CA VAL A 115 10.67 -16.07 6.68
C VAL A 115 9.53 -16.17 7.69
N VAL A 116 8.29 -16.17 7.20
CA VAL A 116 7.08 -16.23 8.05
C VAL A 116 6.48 -17.64 8.02
N ARG A 117 6.14 -18.18 9.19
CA ARG A 117 5.39 -19.44 9.30
C ARG A 117 3.90 -19.19 9.09
N LEU A 118 3.31 -19.87 8.12
CA LEU A 118 1.87 -19.81 7.85
C LEU A 118 1.08 -20.88 8.62
N PRO A 119 -0.22 -20.65 8.91
CA PRO A 119 -1.09 -21.66 9.50
C PRO A 119 -1.13 -22.95 8.67
N ALA A 120 -1.22 -24.09 9.35
CA ALA A 120 -1.37 -25.40 8.71
C ALA A 120 -2.73 -25.45 7.99
N GLY A 121 -2.72 -25.20 6.68
CA GLY A 121 -3.91 -25.11 5.83
C GLY A 121 -3.67 -24.26 4.59
N ARG A 122 -2.89 -23.17 4.72
CA ARG A 122 -2.56 -22.28 3.58
C ARG A 122 -1.58 -22.92 2.59
N ARG A 123 -0.73 -23.84 3.05
CA ARG A 123 0.21 -24.59 2.19
C ARG A 123 -0.50 -25.48 1.16
N ALA A 124 -1.64 -26.09 1.52
CA ALA A 124 -2.38 -26.93 0.58
C ALA A 124 -3.00 -26.09 -0.54
N GLN A 125 -3.60 -24.94 -0.17
CA GLN A 125 -4.23 -24.02 -1.10
C GLN A 125 -3.24 -23.37 -2.08
N VAL A 126 -2.08 -22.91 -1.60
CA VAL A 126 -1.01 -22.37 -2.45
C VAL A 126 -0.41 -23.45 -3.37
N ARG A 127 -0.33 -24.70 -2.90
CA ARG A 127 0.15 -25.83 -3.73
C ARG A 127 -0.82 -26.13 -4.87
N GLU A 128 -2.12 -26.20 -4.57
CA GLU A 128 -3.16 -26.39 -5.58
C GLU A 128 -3.18 -25.26 -6.63
N GLU A 129 -2.98 -24.01 -6.21
CA GLU A 129 -2.96 -22.83 -7.09
C GLU A 129 -1.73 -22.81 -8.01
N ILE A 130 -0.55 -23.18 -7.50
CA ILE A 130 0.68 -23.37 -8.29
C ILE A 130 0.55 -24.53 -9.27
N ASP A 131 -0.01 -25.67 -8.82
CA ASP A 131 -0.21 -26.85 -9.66
C ASP A 131 -1.26 -26.57 -10.76
N ALA A 132 -2.31 -25.77 -10.47
CA ALA A 132 -3.31 -25.32 -11.44
C ALA A 132 -2.73 -24.37 -12.50
N LEU A 133 -1.82 -23.46 -12.11
CA LEU A 133 -1.12 -22.57 -13.05
C LEU A 133 -0.10 -23.33 -13.91
N SER A 134 0.55 -24.35 -13.34
CA SER A 134 1.54 -25.19 -14.03
C SER A 134 0.92 -26.20 -15.02
N GLY A 135 -0.37 -26.54 -14.85
CA GLY A 135 -1.10 -27.49 -15.69
C GLY A 135 -1.64 -26.96 -17.02
N SER A 136 -1.50 -25.67 -17.33
CA SER A 136 -2.13 -25.04 -18.51
C SER A 136 -1.23 -24.92 -19.75
N GLY A 137 -0.04 -25.53 -19.76
CA GLY A 137 0.98 -25.28 -20.80
C GLY A 137 1.52 -26.46 -21.62
N LEU A 138 0.95 -27.68 -21.58
CA LEU A 138 1.53 -28.84 -22.28
C LEU A 138 0.55 -29.76 -23.03
N ALA A 139 -0.56 -29.22 -23.53
CA ALA A 139 -1.36 -29.90 -24.53
C ALA A 139 -1.61 -28.94 -25.68
N ASP A 140 -0.68 -28.92 -26.63
CA ASP A 140 -0.92 -28.77 -28.07
C ASP A 140 0.44 -28.88 -28.77
N ALA A 141 0.81 -30.14 -29.07
CA ALA A 141 1.88 -30.52 -29.96
C ALA A 141 1.28 -31.14 -31.24
#